data_AF-A0A4V1HI06-F1
#
_entry.id   AF-A0A4V1HI06-F1
#
_cell.length_a   1.000
_cell.length_b   1.000
_cell.length_c   1.000
_cell.angle_alpha   90.00
_cell.angle_beta   90.00
_cell.angle_gamma   90.00
#
_symmetry.space_group_name_H-M   'P 1'
#
loop_
_entity.id
_entity.type
_entity.pdbx_description
1 polymer ?
#
loop_
_entity_poly.entity_id
_entity_poly.type
_entity_poly.pdbx_seq_one_letter_code
_entity_poly.pdbx_strand_id
1 'polypeptide(L)'
;MTNVRRYFRYDVILPMHLEMVDRYGKHVSTSRRQLISEQEEEQLHFLNAQIKAKLDKLYSSNSNAFYIFYSLNQRMSFMWWLIDQLVDTTDPREQRDYRFRLKEDAKFDRPKTGNTSKIGPLIAGLYDQIEDYIRELVSVVDNSVDGKIFKYTAPSKVAFDEKKYVSNLDKLAQQGVIAAKVLRLLVDTLNLQTNVYERLKQAYKGISQPENWMNYRVNLSAGGFSFLSVDPYERFSSMDVFMEINDEVLVCRGKIVSQTASNDQLFPYRIGVEFDLLTTEQEQSITLFEQHKELQDAMVSVPI
;
A
#
# COMPACT_ATOMS: atom_id res chain seq x y z
N MET A 1 -11.74 -38.68 -30.16
CA MET A 1 -10.44 -38.03 -29.90
C MET A 1 -10.70 -36.89 -28.95
N THR A 2 -10.29 -37.06 -27.70
CA THR A 2 -10.45 -36.07 -26.62
C THR A 2 -9.54 -34.88 -26.91
N ASN A 3 -10.15 -33.71 -27.05
CA ASN A 3 -9.45 -32.45 -27.29
C ASN A 3 -8.78 -32.04 -25.96
N VAL A 4 -7.59 -32.56 -25.69
CA VAL A 4 -6.78 -32.16 -24.54
C VAL A 4 -6.26 -30.75 -24.85
N ARG A 5 -7.01 -29.72 -24.44
CA ARG A 5 -6.49 -28.36 -24.36
C ARG A 5 -5.23 -28.43 -23.52
N ARG A 6 -4.06 -28.19 -24.14
CA ARG A 6 -2.79 -28.08 -23.42
C ARG A 6 -2.94 -26.93 -22.43
N TYR A 7 -2.80 -27.22 -21.14
CA TYR A 7 -2.84 -26.22 -20.06
C TYR A 7 -1.71 -25.17 -20.15
N PHE A 8 -0.73 -25.38 -21.04
CA PHE A 8 0.57 -24.71 -21.08
C PHE A 8 0.98 -24.55 -22.55
N ARG A 9 1.18 -23.30 -22.98
CA ARG A 9 1.25 -22.90 -24.40
C ARG A 9 2.66 -22.51 -24.82
N TYR A 10 3.33 -21.64 -24.06
CA TYR A 10 4.59 -21.04 -24.50
C TYR A 10 5.54 -20.74 -23.33
N ASP A 11 6.84 -21.00 -23.53
CA ASP A 11 7.86 -20.72 -22.52
C ASP A 11 8.28 -19.25 -22.60
N VAL A 12 8.10 -18.52 -21.50
CA VAL A 12 8.42 -17.09 -21.37
C VAL A 12 9.27 -16.84 -20.13
N ILE A 13 9.98 -15.71 -20.13
CA ILE A 13 10.65 -15.19 -18.95
C ILE A 13 9.96 -13.87 -18.61
N LEU A 14 9.39 -13.76 -17.41
CA LEU A 14 8.78 -12.52 -16.92
C LEU A 14 9.00 -12.32 -15.42
N PRO A 15 8.99 -11.06 -14.93
CA PRO A 15 9.01 -10.75 -13.51
C PRO A 15 7.72 -11.24 -12.84
N MET A 16 7.87 -12.04 -11.77
CA MET A 16 6.75 -12.51 -10.98
C MET A 16 7.05 -12.48 -9.49
N HIS A 17 6.00 -12.27 -8.70
CA HIS A 17 6.01 -12.49 -7.26
C HIS A 17 4.87 -13.43 -6.90
N LEU A 18 5.15 -14.44 -6.06
CA LEU A 18 4.24 -15.53 -5.75
C LEU A 18 4.04 -15.59 -4.23
N GLU A 19 2.79 -15.50 -3.78
CA GLU A 19 2.46 -15.62 -2.35
C GLU A 19 1.40 -16.69 -2.10
N MET A 20 1.65 -17.57 -1.13
CA MET A 20 0.66 -18.53 -0.67
C MET A 20 -0.45 -17.81 0.11
N VAL A 21 -1.71 -18.11 -0.18
CA VAL A 21 -2.86 -17.55 0.55
C VAL A 21 -3.49 -18.57 1.47
N ASP A 22 -4.13 -18.08 2.53
CA ASP A 22 -4.89 -18.94 3.42
C ASP A 22 -6.17 -19.46 2.75
N ARG A 23 -6.88 -20.36 3.45
CA ARG A 23 -8.16 -20.94 3.00
C ARG A 23 -9.29 -19.92 2.78
N TYR A 24 -9.14 -18.68 3.25
CA TYR A 24 -10.09 -17.59 3.03
C TYR A 24 -9.65 -16.67 1.90
N GLY A 25 -8.52 -16.98 1.25
CA GLY A 25 -7.98 -16.18 0.17
C GLY A 25 -7.49 -14.82 0.64
N LYS A 26 -7.14 -14.70 1.93
CA LYS A 26 -6.52 -13.49 2.47
C LYS A 26 -5.01 -13.57 2.29
N HIS A 27 -4.46 -12.44 1.89
CA HIS A 27 -3.02 -12.21 1.92
C HIS A 27 -2.55 -12.33 3.37
N VAL A 28 -1.69 -13.30 3.65
CA VAL A 28 -1.30 -13.65 5.04
C VAL A 28 -0.20 -12.71 5.58
N SER A 29 0.21 -11.72 4.81
CA SER A 29 1.47 -11.03 5.08
C SER A 29 1.48 -10.18 6.35
N THR A 30 0.34 -9.71 6.88
CA THR A 30 0.36 -8.93 8.14
C THR A 30 -0.95 -8.94 8.92
N SER A 31 -0.86 -9.30 10.20
CA SER A 31 -1.93 -9.02 11.18
C SER A 31 -1.85 -7.57 11.65
N ARG A 32 -3.00 -6.97 12.00
CA ARG A 32 -3.07 -5.63 12.59
C ARG A 32 -2.05 -5.43 13.72
N ARG A 33 -1.90 -6.43 14.60
CA ARG A 33 -0.99 -6.38 15.76
C ARG A 33 0.50 -6.32 15.39
N GLN A 34 0.88 -6.72 14.18
CA GLN A 34 2.24 -6.53 13.67
C GLN A 34 2.46 -5.10 13.12
N LEU A 35 1.38 -4.44 12.69
CA LEU A 35 1.40 -3.09 12.11
C LEU A 35 1.17 -1.99 13.14
N ILE A 36 0.37 -2.25 14.17
CA ILE A 36 0.13 -1.37 15.30
C ILE A 36 -0.03 -2.15 16.61
N SER A 37 0.77 -1.80 17.61
CA SER A 37 0.68 -2.40 18.94
C SER A 37 -0.46 -1.81 19.77
N GLU A 38 -0.92 -2.54 20.78
CA GLU A 38 -1.95 -2.04 21.73
C GLU A 38 -1.53 -0.73 22.39
N GLN A 39 -0.26 -0.64 22.78
CA GLN A 39 0.30 0.57 23.38
C GLN A 39 0.23 1.77 22.43
N GLU A 40 0.47 1.56 21.14
CA GLU A 40 0.40 2.62 20.13
C GLU A 40 -1.06 3.04 19.85
N GLU A 41 -2.01 2.11 19.85
CA GLU A 41 -3.44 2.43 19.77
C GLU A 41 -3.91 3.26 20.97
N GLU A 42 -3.53 2.83 22.19
CA GLU A 42 -3.80 3.57 23.42
C GLU A 42 -3.16 4.95 23.40
N GLN A 43 -1.93 5.05 22.92
CA GLN A 43 -1.21 6.31 22.77
C GLN A 43 -1.91 7.25 21.77
N LEU A 44 -2.33 6.76 20.61
CA LEU A 44 -3.11 7.54 19.65
C LEU A 44 -4.42 8.04 20.27
N HIS A 45 -5.15 7.16 20.97
CA HIS A 45 -6.38 7.55 21.65
C HIS A 45 -6.12 8.64 22.71
N PHE A 46 -5.07 8.49 23.51
CA PHE A 46 -4.67 9.47 24.51
C PHE A 46 -4.27 10.81 23.90
N LEU A 47 -3.46 10.81 22.83
CA LEU A 47 -3.07 12.03 22.12
C LEU A 47 -4.29 12.76 21.54
N ASN A 48 -5.20 12.02 20.88
CA ASN A 48 -6.43 12.58 20.32
C ASN A 48 -7.34 13.19 21.39
N ALA A 49 -7.49 12.52 22.53
CA ALA A 49 -8.24 13.06 23.68
C ALA A 49 -7.61 14.36 24.21
N GLN A 50 -6.28 14.41 24.31
CA GLN A 50 -5.58 15.62 24.74
C GLN A 50 -5.69 16.76 23.74
N ILE A 51 -5.60 16.49 22.44
CA ILE A 51 -5.78 17.49 21.39
C ILE A 51 -7.18 18.07 21.48
N LYS A 52 -8.21 17.23 21.53
CA LYS A 52 -9.61 17.65 21.66
C LYS A 52 -9.81 18.57 22.88
N ALA A 53 -9.36 18.13 24.05
CA ALA A 53 -9.48 18.92 25.28
C ALA A 53 -8.73 20.28 25.22
N LYS A 54 -7.69 20.41 24.40
CA LYS A 54 -6.96 21.67 24.21
C LYS A 54 -7.62 22.55 23.14
N LEU A 55 -8.16 21.96 22.08
CA LEU A 55 -8.94 22.66 21.07
C LEU A 55 -10.20 23.27 21.68
N ASP A 56 -10.90 22.55 22.56
CA ASP A 56 -12.09 23.06 23.26
C ASP A 56 -11.77 24.33 24.06
N LYS A 57 -10.59 24.41 24.70
CA LYS A 57 -10.13 25.61 25.40
C LYS A 57 -9.84 26.78 24.46
N LEU A 58 -9.29 26.50 23.27
CA LEU A 58 -9.01 27.52 22.26
C LEU A 58 -10.30 28.03 21.59
N TYR A 59 -11.29 27.17 21.42
CA TYR A 59 -12.61 27.53 20.91
C TYR A 59 -13.27 28.59 21.81
N SER A 60 -13.25 28.38 23.14
CA SER A 60 -13.78 29.35 24.11
C SER A 60 -13.11 30.72 24.06
N SER A 61 -11.88 30.81 23.52
CA SER A 61 -11.13 32.06 23.37
C SER A 61 -11.31 32.75 22.01
N ASN A 62 -12.14 32.19 21.11
CA ASN A 62 -12.48 32.72 19.79
C ASN A 62 -11.27 33.12 18.92
N SER A 63 -10.22 32.28 18.96
CA SER A 63 -8.93 32.56 18.31
C SER A 63 -8.85 32.01 16.88
N ASN A 64 -8.27 32.76 15.93
CA ASN A 64 -7.92 32.23 14.59
C ASN A 64 -7.02 30.98 14.66
N ALA A 65 -6.25 30.83 15.74
CA ALA A 65 -5.43 29.65 16.00
C ALA A 65 -6.27 28.37 16.17
N PHE A 66 -7.49 28.47 16.70
CA PHE A 66 -8.41 27.34 16.81
C PHE A 66 -8.67 26.70 15.44
N TYR A 67 -9.06 27.50 14.43
CA TYR A 67 -9.38 26.99 13.10
C TYR A 67 -8.19 26.28 12.46
N ILE A 68 -6.98 26.85 12.58
CA ILE A 68 -5.75 26.25 12.06
C ILE A 68 -5.52 24.87 12.68
N PHE A 69 -5.52 24.77 14.02
CA PHE A 69 -5.27 23.48 14.67
C PHE A 69 -6.42 22.48 14.49
N TYR A 70 -7.65 22.96 14.44
CA TYR A 70 -8.81 22.14 14.11
C TYR A 70 -8.65 21.53 12.71
N SER A 71 -8.29 22.35 11.70
CA SER A 71 -8.09 21.86 10.33
C SER A 71 -7.02 20.77 10.29
N LEU A 72 -5.82 21.01 10.83
CA LEU A 72 -4.74 20.03 10.89
C LEU A 72 -5.19 18.72 11.56
N ASN A 73 -5.90 18.81 12.69
CA ASN A 73 -6.41 17.64 13.40
C ASN A 73 -7.44 16.85 12.57
N GLN A 74 -8.34 17.53 11.84
CA GLN A 74 -9.30 16.86 10.96
C GLN A 74 -8.60 16.12 9.82
N ARG A 75 -7.61 16.77 9.18
CA ARG A 75 -6.83 16.14 8.11
C ARG A 75 -6.08 14.92 8.60
N MET A 76 -5.43 14.98 9.76
CA MET A 76 -4.78 13.83 10.38
C MET A 76 -5.74 12.72 10.78
N SER A 77 -6.98 13.07 11.17
CA SER A 77 -8.02 12.08 11.45
C SER A 77 -8.45 11.35 10.17
N PHE A 78 -8.54 12.05 9.04
CA PHE A 78 -8.80 11.44 7.74
C PHE A 78 -7.64 10.57 7.27
N MET A 79 -6.40 11.07 7.39
CA MET A 79 -5.19 10.30 7.10
C MET A 79 -5.14 9.00 7.91
N TRP A 80 -5.42 9.06 9.22
CA TRP A 80 -5.48 7.87 10.06
C TRP A 80 -6.59 6.92 9.67
N TRP A 81 -7.77 7.44 9.33
CA TRP A 81 -8.86 6.60 8.86
C TRP A 81 -8.48 5.81 7.61
N LEU A 82 -7.76 6.43 6.64
CA LEU A 82 -7.23 5.71 5.48
C LEU A 82 -6.24 4.61 5.89
N ILE A 83 -5.28 4.94 6.76
CA ILE A 83 -4.28 3.97 7.26
C ILE A 83 -4.99 2.79 7.95
N ASP A 84 -5.98 3.06 8.80
CA ASP A 84 -6.72 2.06 9.56
C ASP A 84 -7.48 1.09 8.65
N GLN A 85 -8.16 1.60 7.61
CA GLN A 85 -8.81 0.74 6.60
C GLN A 85 -7.80 -0.16 5.87
N LEU A 86 -6.65 0.40 5.47
CA LEU A 86 -5.62 -0.36 4.75
C LEU A 86 -4.91 -1.39 5.63
N VAL A 87 -4.70 -1.09 6.92
CA VAL A 87 -4.20 -2.03 7.93
C VAL A 87 -5.15 -3.21 8.08
N ASP A 88 -6.46 -2.96 8.02
CA ASP A 88 -7.49 -4.00 8.07
C ASP A 88 -7.77 -4.64 6.70
N THR A 89 -6.94 -4.36 5.69
CA THR A 89 -7.05 -4.89 4.30
C THR A 89 -8.40 -4.61 3.65
N THR A 90 -9.05 -3.51 4.05
CA THR A 90 -10.38 -3.12 3.58
C THR A 90 -10.25 -1.98 2.59
N ASP A 91 -10.89 -2.11 1.42
CA ASP A 91 -10.95 -1.02 0.44
C ASP A 91 -11.73 0.17 1.02
N PRO A 92 -11.11 1.34 1.21
CA PRO A 92 -11.81 2.51 1.68
C PRO A 92 -12.98 2.91 0.77
N ARG A 93 -12.94 2.62 -0.54
CA ARG A 93 -13.99 2.98 -1.51
C ARG A 93 -15.32 2.30 -1.25
N GLU A 94 -15.31 1.15 -0.60
CA GLU A 94 -16.50 0.39 -0.21
C GLU A 94 -17.17 0.97 1.05
N GLN A 95 -16.48 1.84 1.78
CA GLN A 95 -17.05 2.52 2.94
C GLN A 95 -18.01 3.64 2.51
N ARG A 96 -19.20 3.66 3.12
CA ARG A 96 -20.28 4.60 2.77
C ARG A 96 -19.87 6.07 2.86
N ASP A 97 -18.93 6.39 3.75
CA ASP A 97 -18.49 7.75 4.05
C ASP A 97 -17.19 8.15 3.32
N TYR A 98 -16.59 7.30 2.49
CA TYR A 98 -15.33 7.60 1.80
C TYR A 98 -15.38 8.87 0.93
N ARG A 99 -16.36 8.95 0.03
CA ARG A 99 -16.54 10.12 -0.85
C ARG A 99 -16.85 11.39 -0.06
N PHE A 100 -17.55 11.25 1.07
CA PHE A 100 -17.83 12.36 1.97
C PHE A 100 -16.54 12.84 2.65
N ARG A 101 -15.74 11.93 3.23
CA ARG A 101 -14.47 12.26 3.88
C ARG A 101 -13.48 12.93 2.94
N LEU A 102 -13.34 12.42 1.71
CA LEU A 102 -12.53 13.07 0.66
C LEU A 102 -12.97 14.51 0.40
N LYS A 103 -14.27 14.73 0.27
CA LYS A 103 -14.83 16.06 0.03
C LYS A 103 -14.65 16.99 1.23
N GLU A 104 -14.76 16.48 2.45
CA GLU A 104 -14.53 17.27 3.66
C GLU A 104 -13.05 17.65 3.81
N ASP A 105 -12.10 16.73 3.56
CA ASP A 105 -10.66 17.04 3.62
C ASP A 105 -10.28 18.12 2.60
N ALA A 106 -10.81 18.04 1.38
CA ALA A 106 -10.55 18.99 0.30
C ALA A 106 -10.99 20.44 0.60
N LYS A 107 -11.77 20.67 1.67
CA LYS A 107 -12.15 22.04 2.09
C LYS A 107 -11.05 22.75 2.89
N PHE A 108 -10.05 22.01 3.39
CA PHE A 108 -9.02 22.57 4.25
C PHE A 108 -7.83 23.06 3.43
N ASP A 109 -7.81 24.37 3.17
CA ASP A 109 -6.69 25.03 2.51
C ASP A 109 -5.45 25.13 3.41
N ARG A 110 -4.28 25.20 2.76
CA ARG A 110 -3.01 25.47 3.42
C ARG A 110 -3.11 26.77 4.25
N PRO A 111 -2.82 26.75 5.56
CA PRO A 111 -2.92 27.95 6.39
C PRO A 111 -2.04 29.09 5.86
N LYS A 112 -2.66 30.26 5.65
CA LYS A 112 -1.93 31.49 5.31
C LYS A 112 -1.22 32.00 6.57
N THR A 113 0.08 31.73 6.68
CA THR A 113 0.87 32.21 7.80
C THR A 113 1.44 33.58 7.44
N GLY A 114 1.11 34.61 8.24
CA GLY A 114 1.66 35.95 8.04
C GLY A 114 3.18 35.94 8.25
N ASN A 115 3.92 36.72 7.46
CA ASN A 115 5.39 36.79 7.45
C ASN A 115 6.04 37.11 8.82
N THR A 116 5.26 37.50 9.84
CA THR A 116 5.71 37.84 11.19
C THR A 116 5.61 36.69 12.21
N SER A 117 4.92 35.60 11.89
CA SER A 117 4.71 34.50 12.83
C SER A 117 5.89 33.52 12.85
N LYS A 118 6.62 33.46 13.98
CA LYS A 118 7.73 32.51 14.18
C LYS A 118 7.30 31.04 14.15
N ILE A 119 6.03 30.74 14.40
CA ILE A 119 5.46 29.38 14.34
C ILE A 119 4.79 29.07 13.00
N GLY A 120 4.64 30.07 12.12
CA GLY A 120 4.02 29.92 10.81
C GLY A 120 4.68 28.85 9.95
N PRO A 121 6.03 28.86 9.79
CA PRO A 121 6.72 27.84 9.01
C PRO A 121 6.48 26.41 9.52
N LEU A 122 6.40 26.21 10.84
CA LEU A 122 6.10 24.90 11.44
C LEU A 122 4.70 24.41 11.07
N ILE A 123 3.69 25.29 11.17
CA ILE A 123 2.30 24.98 10.80
C ILE A 123 2.21 24.63 9.32
N ALA A 124 2.87 25.41 8.46
CA ALA A 124 2.89 25.19 7.02
C ALA A 124 3.58 23.86 6.67
N GLY A 125 4.75 23.58 7.25
CA GLY A 125 5.45 22.32 7.04
C GLY A 125 4.63 21.11 7.52
N LEU A 126 3.94 21.22 8.65
CA LEU A 126 3.07 20.16 9.15
C LEU A 126 1.90 19.89 8.19
N TYR A 127 1.25 20.95 7.70
CA TYR A 127 0.21 20.83 6.68
C TYR A 127 0.73 20.15 5.42
N ASP A 128 1.88 20.58 4.92
CA ASP A 128 2.46 20.08 3.67
C ASP A 128 2.79 18.57 3.80
N GLN A 129 3.33 18.14 4.93
CA GLN A 129 3.61 16.71 5.15
C GLN A 129 2.32 15.88 5.29
N ILE A 130 1.27 16.40 5.94
CA ILE A 130 -0.05 15.73 6.00
C ILE A 130 -0.67 15.61 4.61
N GLU A 131 -0.65 16.69 3.82
CA GLU A 131 -1.12 16.70 2.43
C GLU A 131 -0.42 15.61 1.61
N ASP A 132 0.91 15.53 1.70
CA ASP A 132 1.70 14.56 0.95
C ASP A 132 1.36 13.12 1.35
N TYR A 133 1.08 12.82 2.62
CA TYR A 133 0.63 11.49 3.03
C TYR A 133 -0.79 11.18 2.56
N ILE A 134 -1.72 12.13 2.66
CA ILE A 134 -3.11 11.93 2.21
C ILE A 134 -3.12 11.66 0.71
N ARG A 135 -2.38 12.43 -0.10
CA ARG A 135 -2.26 12.20 -1.55
C ARG A 135 -1.71 10.82 -1.87
N GLU A 136 -0.67 10.41 -1.16
CA GLU A 136 -0.06 9.10 -1.33
C GLU A 136 -1.06 7.98 -0.98
N LEU A 137 -1.74 8.07 0.17
CA LEU A 137 -2.76 7.11 0.60
C LEU A 137 -3.94 7.03 -0.38
N VAL A 138 -4.43 8.17 -0.86
CA VAL A 138 -5.50 8.19 -1.88
C VAL A 138 -5.02 7.55 -3.18
N SER A 139 -3.78 7.83 -3.61
CA SER A 139 -3.21 7.19 -4.80
C SER A 139 -3.05 5.67 -4.64
N VAL A 140 -2.67 5.19 -3.45
CA VAL A 140 -2.62 3.74 -3.13
C VAL A 140 -4.01 3.11 -3.28
N VAL A 141 -5.05 3.79 -2.81
CA VAL A 141 -6.45 3.33 -2.91
C VAL A 141 -6.92 3.32 -4.37
N ASP A 142 -6.70 4.42 -5.09
CA ASP A 142 -7.14 4.58 -6.48
C ASP A 142 -6.45 3.58 -7.42
N ASN A 143 -5.17 3.29 -7.19
CA ASN A 143 -4.37 2.36 -7.99
C ASN A 143 -4.38 0.92 -7.45
N SER A 144 -5.24 0.62 -6.48
CA SER A 144 -5.36 -0.74 -5.95
C SER A 144 -5.99 -1.68 -6.97
N VAL A 145 -5.50 -2.92 -7.01
CA VAL A 145 -6.07 -3.97 -7.88
C VAL A 145 -7.23 -4.64 -7.15
N ASP A 146 -8.42 -4.55 -7.74
CA ASP A 146 -9.70 -5.07 -7.22
C ASP A 146 -10.05 -4.66 -5.77
N GLY A 147 -9.45 -3.57 -5.26
CA GLY A 147 -9.61 -3.14 -3.87
C GLY A 147 -8.99 -4.08 -2.83
N LYS A 148 -8.18 -5.04 -3.27
CA LYS A 148 -7.59 -6.08 -2.41
C LYS A 148 -6.08 -5.97 -2.31
N ILE A 149 -5.46 -5.39 -3.33
CA ILE A 149 -4.01 -5.31 -3.45
C ILE A 149 -3.62 -3.85 -3.54
N PHE A 150 -2.95 -3.40 -2.49
CA PHE A 150 -2.51 -2.02 -2.32
C PHE A 150 -1.03 -1.93 -2.65
N LYS A 151 -0.67 -1.06 -3.60
CA LYS A 151 0.70 -0.84 -4.05
C LYS A 151 1.24 0.47 -3.48
N TYR A 152 2.34 0.38 -2.74
CA TYR A 152 2.99 1.51 -2.09
C TYR A 152 4.28 1.88 -2.83
N THR A 153 4.15 2.67 -3.90
CA THR A 153 5.26 2.99 -4.81
C THR A 153 6.11 4.18 -4.36
N ALA A 154 5.56 5.07 -3.55
CA ALA A 154 6.29 6.25 -3.07
C ALA A 154 7.38 5.87 -2.06
N PRO A 155 8.54 6.56 -2.05
CA PRO A 155 9.63 6.26 -1.13
C PRO A 155 9.24 6.51 0.33
N SER A 156 9.91 5.84 1.26
CA SER A 156 9.73 6.07 2.70
C SER A 156 10.05 7.50 3.07
N LYS A 157 9.21 8.10 3.92
CA LYS A 157 9.40 9.46 4.43
C LYS A 157 9.95 9.43 5.86
N VAL A 158 10.76 10.43 6.20
CA VAL A 158 11.30 10.59 7.55
C VAL A 158 10.24 11.22 8.45
N ALA A 159 10.26 10.87 9.74
CA ALA A 159 9.43 11.53 10.75
C ALA A 159 9.57 13.06 10.69
N PHE A 160 8.45 13.74 10.94
CA PHE A 160 8.40 15.20 11.01
C PHE A 160 9.30 15.67 12.16
N ASP A 161 10.23 16.57 11.86
CA ASP A 161 11.16 17.16 12.82
C ASP A 161 10.84 18.64 13.01
N GLU A 162 10.17 18.95 14.11
CA GLU A 162 9.78 20.31 14.46
C GLU A 162 10.98 21.25 14.67
N LYS A 163 12.16 20.71 15.01
CA LYS A 163 13.36 21.51 15.28
C LYS A 163 13.93 22.16 14.02
N LYS A 164 13.60 21.63 12.85
CA LYS A 164 13.90 22.26 11.55
C LYS A 164 13.19 23.60 11.37
N TYR A 165 12.09 23.83 12.10
CA TYR A 165 11.27 25.03 12.01
C TYR A 165 11.38 25.91 13.25
N VAL A 166 11.31 25.31 14.44
CA VAL A 166 11.27 26.04 15.73
C VAL A 166 12.08 25.30 16.78
N SER A 167 13.14 25.93 17.30
CA SER A 167 14.06 25.30 18.26
C SER A 167 13.57 25.31 19.72
N ASN A 168 12.54 26.09 20.05
CA ASN A 168 12.07 26.29 21.43
C ASN A 168 10.62 25.85 21.67
N LEU A 169 10.03 25.03 20.79
CA LEU A 169 8.63 24.57 20.91
C LEU A 169 8.38 23.88 22.26
N ASP A 170 9.29 23.00 22.67
CA ASP A 170 9.24 22.30 23.96
C ASP A 170 9.19 23.27 25.15
N LYS A 171 10.06 24.28 25.13
CA LYS A 171 10.14 25.28 26.21
C LYS A 171 8.82 26.06 26.30
N LEU A 172 8.25 26.46 25.17
CA LEU A 172 6.96 27.17 25.12
C LEU A 172 5.80 26.29 25.62
N ALA A 173 5.80 25.01 25.25
CA ALA A 173 4.81 24.05 25.73
C ALA A 173 4.91 23.86 27.26
N GLN A 174 6.12 23.73 27.80
CA GLN A 174 6.38 23.63 29.25
C GLN A 174 5.95 24.91 29.99
N GLN A 175 6.16 26.08 29.40
CA GLN A 175 5.71 27.38 29.93
C GLN A 175 4.19 27.58 29.90
N GLY A 176 3.43 26.61 29.39
CA GLY A 176 1.96 26.67 29.41
C GLY A 176 1.32 27.28 28.16
N VAL A 177 2.10 27.65 27.14
CA VAL A 177 1.56 28.22 25.89
C VAL A 177 0.70 27.16 25.19
N ILE A 178 -0.62 27.39 25.15
CA ILE A 178 -1.59 26.39 24.66
C ILE A 178 -1.32 26.00 23.20
N ALA A 179 -1.03 26.97 22.34
CA ALA A 179 -0.71 26.72 20.93
C ALA A 179 0.52 25.80 20.76
N ALA A 180 1.56 25.99 21.57
CA ALA A 180 2.75 25.13 21.54
C ALA A 180 2.44 23.71 22.03
N LYS A 181 1.58 23.57 23.05
CA LYS A 181 1.11 22.26 23.51
C LYS A 181 0.32 21.51 22.43
N VAL A 182 -0.58 22.20 21.73
CA VAL A 182 -1.37 21.60 20.64
C VAL A 182 -0.46 21.19 19.49
N LEU A 183 0.47 22.06 19.07
CA LEU A 183 1.43 21.74 18.01
C LEU A 183 2.27 20.52 18.33
N ARG A 184 2.79 20.41 19.56
CA ARG A 184 3.54 19.23 19.99
C ARG A 184 2.70 17.96 19.90
N LEU A 185 1.46 18.00 20.41
CA LEU A 185 0.56 16.85 20.32
C LEU A 185 0.26 16.45 18.87
N LEU A 186 0.07 17.43 17.97
CA LEU A 186 -0.12 17.15 16.54
C LEU A 186 1.13 16.53 15.90
N VAL A 187 2.33 17.01 16.23
CA VAL A 187 3.59 16.40 15.76
C VAL A 187 3.74 14.97 16.26
N ASP A 188 3.49 14.74 17.55
CA ASP A 188 3.55 13.41 18.17
C ASP A 188 2.56 12.45 17.49
N THR A 189 1.33 12.90 17.25
CA THR A 189 0.31 12.11 16.55
C THR A 189 0.71 11.82 15.11
N LEU A 190 1.23 12.81 14.36
CA LEU A 190 1.64 12.61 12.95
C LEU A 190 2.77 11.59 12.86
N ASN A 191 3.77 11.69 13.73
CA ASN A 191 4.91 10.80 13.75
C ASN A 191 4.49 9.36 14.12
N LEU A 192 3.55 9.20 15.05
CA LEU A 192 3.00 7.89 15.39
C LEU A 192 2.24 7.27 14.20
N GLN A 193 1.39 8.05 13.53
CA GLN A 193 0.66 7.62 12.34
C GLN A 193 1.63 7.28 11.19
N THR A 194 2.68 8.08 11.01
CA THR A 194 3.74 7.85 10.01
C THR A 194 4.45 6.52 10.26
N ASN A 195 4.79 6.19 11.51
CA ASN A 195 5.45 4.93 11.84
C ASN A 195 4.58 3.71 11.50
N VAL A 196 3.27 3.80 11.71
CA VAL A 196 2.33 2.74 11.30
C VAL A 196 2.28 2.64 9.77
N TYR A 197 2.19 3.77 9.08
CA TYR A 197 2.16 3.80 7.62
C TYR A 197 3.45 3.23 6.99
N GLU A 198 4.63 3.56 7.52
CA GLU A 198 5.89 3.01 7.03
C GLU A 198 5.99 1.49 7.29
N ARG A 199 5.49 0.99 8.43
CA ARG A 199 5.38 -0.46 8.66
C ARG A 199 4.47 -1.13 7.64
N LEU A 200 3.34 -0.50 7.31
CA LEU A 200 2.44 -0.97 6.28
C LEU A 200 3.14 -1.02 4.91
N LYS A 201 3.86 0.04 4.51
CA LYS A 201 4.65 0.05 3.27
C LYS A 201 5.66 -1.09 3.22
N GLN A 202 6.39 -1.33 4.31
CA GLN A 202 7.36 -2.42 4.39
C GLN A 202 6.69 -3.79 4.28
N ALA A 203 5.54 -4.00 4.93
CA ALA A 203 4.81 -5.26 4.86
C ALA A 203 4.31 -5.59 3.44
N TYR A 204 4.08 -4.57 2.61
CA TYR A 204 3.62 -4.70 1.23
C TYR A 204 4.73 -4.46 0.19
N LYS A 205 6.00 -4.33 0.63
CA LYS A 205 7.13 -4.03 -0.25
C LYS A 205 7.30 -5.11 -1.34
N GLY A 206 7.12 -6.38 -0.97
CA GLY A 206 7.26 -7.52 -1.88
C GLY A 206 6.36 -7.41 -3.12
N ILE A 207 5.13 -6.90 -2.97
CA ILE A 207 4.16 -6.79 -4.07
C ILE A 207 4.11 -5.39 -4.72
N SER A 208 4.79 -4.40 -4.13
CA SER A 208 4.69 -3.00 -4.56
C SER A 208 5.81 -2.57 -5.52
N GLN A 209 6.82 -3.41 -5.73
CA GLN A 209 8.03 -3.09 -6.50
C GLN A 209 8.32 -4.17 -7.56
N PRO A 210 7.61 -4.14 -8.72
CA PRO A 210 7.82 -5.08 -9.81
C PRO A 210 9.26 -5.18 -10.29
N GLU A 211 10.00 -4.07 -10.23
CA GLU A 211 11.41 -3.99 -10.58
C GLU A 211 12.33 -4.87 -9.71
N ASN A 212 11.84 -5.28 -8.53
CA ASN A 212 12.55 -6.16 -7.60
C ASN A 212 12.07 -7.62 -7.67
N TRP A 213 11.10 -7.93 -8.53
CA TRP A 213 10.58 -9.28 -8.68
C TRP A 213 11.57 -10.19 -9.39
N MET A 214 11.50 -11.47 -9.05
CA MET A 214 12.33 -12.48 -9.69
C MET A 214 11.80 -12.75 -11.10
N ASN A 215 12.72 -12.86 -12.06
CA ASN A 215 12.38 -13.33 -13.40
C ASN A 215 12.19 -14.85 -13.38
N TYR A 216 10.97 -15.31 -13.57
CA TYR A 216 10.67 -16.73 -13.68
C TYR A 216 10.65 -17.15 -15.14
N ARG A 217 11.35 -18.24 -15.46
CA ARG A 217 11.09 -18.99 -16.69
C ARG A 217 9.88 -19.87 -16.44
N VAL A 218 8.76 -19.53 -17.09
CA VAL A 218 7.50 -20.25 -16.93
C VAL A 218 6.98 -20.72 -18.28
N ASN A 219 6.26 -21.83 -18.28
CA ASN A 219 5.37 -22.15 -19.39
C ASN A 219 4.00 -21.56 -19.07
N LEU A 220 3.62 -20.50 -19.76
CA LEU A 220 2.40 -19.73 -19.50
C LEU A 220 1.25 -20.22 -20.40
N SER A 221 0.03 -19.91 -19.98
CA SER A 221 -1.18 -19.81 -20.79
C SER A 221 -2.24 -19.01 -20.03
N ALA A 222 -3.32 -18.60 -20.70
CA ALA A 222 -4.49 -18.04 -20.02
C ALA A 222 -5.16 -19.00 -19.02
N GLY A 223 -4.87 -20.31 -19.08
CA GLY A 223 -5.37 -21.28 -18.11
C GLY A 223 -4.50 -21.42 -16.86
N GLY A 224 -3.25 -20.95 -16.89
CA GLY A 224 -2.30 -21.17 -15.80
C GLY A 224 -0.86 -21.13 -16.25
N PHE A 225 0.06 -21.47 -15.36
CA PHE A 225 1.48 -21.57 -15.71
C PHE A 225 2.18 -22.71 -14.97
N SER A 226 3.33 -23.11 -15.47
CA SER A 226 4.23 -24.01 -14.75
C SER A 226 5.62 -23.42 -14.63
N PHE A 227 6.26 -23.63 -13.48
CA PHE A 227 7.58 -23.10 -13.18
C PHE A 227 8.42 -24.14 -12.43
N LEU A 228 9.73 -23.91 -12.41
CA LEU A 228 10.67 -24.73 -11.65
C LEU A 228 10.92 -24.10 -10.27
N SER A 229 10.95 -24.93 -9.23
CA SER A 229 11.09 -24.50 -7.84
C SER A 229 12.13 -25.36 -7.11
N VAL A 230 12.80 -24.73 -6.15
CA VAL A 230 13.67 -25.40 -5.16
C VAL A 230 12.83 -26.12 -4.11
N ASP A 231 11.73 -25.48 -3.71
CA ASP A 231 10.86 -25.95 -2.64
C ASP A 231 9.59 -26.63 -3.19
N PRO A 232 9.08 -27.66 -2.49
CA PRO A 232 7.79 -28.26 -2.80
C PRO A 232 6.65 -27.34 -2.37
N TYR A 233 5.51 -27.48 -3.04
CA TYR A 233 4.27 -26.79 -2.72
C TYR A 233 3.13 -27.77 -2.43
N GLU A 234 2.25 -27.42 -1.50
CA GLU A 234 1.11 -28.27 -1.17
C GLU A 234 0.09 -28.29 -2.34
N ARG A 235 -0.30 -29.48 -2.80
CA ARG A 235 -1.32 -29.58 -3.86
C ARG A 235 -2.66 -29.03 -3.38
N PHE A 236 -3.37 -28.37 -4.29
CA PHE A 236 -4.66 -27.71 -4.09
C PHE A 236 -4.65 -26.50 -3.16
N SER A 237 -3.49 -26.12 -2.64
CA SER A 237 -3.32 -24.81 -2.02
C SER A 237 -3.47 -23.70 -3.06
N SER A 238 -3.85 -22.52 -2.60
CA SER A 238 -4.03 -21.33 -3.43
C SER A 238 -2.83 -20.40 -3.29
N MET A 239 -2.55 -19.67 -4.36
CA MET A 239 -1.53 -18.62 -4.39
C MET A 239 -2.05 -17.38 -5.11
N ASP A 240 -1.63 -16.21 -4.65
CA ASP A 240 -1.72 -14.98 -5.41
C ASP A 240 -0.47 -14.84 -6.27
N VAL A 241 -0.69 -14.50 -7.53
CA VAL A 241 0.30 -14.49 -8.60
C VAL A 241 0.34 -13.07 -9.15
N PHE A 242 1.44 -12.39 -8.91
CA PHE A 242 1.70 -11.05 -9.40
C PHE A 242 2.64 -11.19 -10.59
N MET A 243 2.24 -10.69 -11.76
CA MET A 243 3.00 -10.81 -13.00
C MET A 243 3.11 -9.45 -13.66
N GLU A 244 4.32 -9.09 -14.09
CA GLU A 244 4.52 -7.90 -14.93
C GLU A 244 4.42 -8.31 -16.41
N ILE A 245 3.37 -7.83 -17.08
CA ILE A 245 3.08 -8.08 -18.49
C ILE A 245 2.89 -6.73 -19.19
N ASN A 246 3.77 -6.43 -20.16
CA ASN A 246 3.73 -5.19 -20.93
C ASN A 246 3.70 -3.92 -20.05
N ASP A 247 4.57 -3.86 -19.04
CA ASP A 247 4.66 -2.75 -18.06
C ASP A 247 3.41 -2.57 -17.17
N GLU A 248 2.47 -3.53 -17.21
CA GLU A 248 1.31 -3.60 -16.32
C GLU A 248 1.44 -4.78 -15.36
N VAL A 249 1.04 -4.54 -14.11
CA VAL A 249 0.98 -5.60 -13.11
C VAL A 249 -0.39 -6.26 -13.17
N LEU A 250 -0.39 -7.50 -13.66
CA LEU A 250 -1.52 -8.41 -13.58
C LEU A 250 -1.49 -9.12 -12.22
N VAL A 251 -2.65 -9.22 -11.57
CA VAL A 251 -2.79 -10.06 -10.38
C VAL A 251 -3.85 -11.12 -10.62
N CYS A 252 -3.44 -12.37 -10.46
CA CYS A 252 -4.29 -13.53 -10.62
C CYS A 252 -4.25 -14.38 -9.35
N ARG A 253 -5.37 -15.03 -9.03
CA ARG A 253 -5.34 -16.15 -8.08
C ARG A 253 -5.13 -17.43 -8.85
N GLY A 254 -4.31 -18.33 -8.32
CA GLY A 254 -4.10 -19.64 -8.89
C GLY A 254 -4.15 -20.74 -7.84
N LYS A 255 -4.43 -21.96 -8.30
CA LYS A 255 -4.44 -23.17 -7.50
C LYS A 255 -3.34 -24.11 -7.98
N ILE A 256 -2.64 -24.70 -7.02
CA ILE A 256 -1.58 -25.66 -7.33
C ILE A 256 -2.21 -26.99 -7.72
N VAL A 257 -2.19 -27.33 -9.00
CA VAL A 257 -2.83 -28.54 -9.54
C VAL A 257 -1.85 -29.67 -9.76
N SER A 258 -0.55 -29.37 -9.88
CA SER A 258 0.47 -30.39 -10.05
C SER A 258 1.79 -30.03 -9.39
N GLN A 259 2.47 -31.07 -8.90
CA GLN A 259 3.87 -31.04 -8.51
C GLN A 259 4.50 -32.35 -8.98
N THR A 260 5.56 -32.24 -9.77
CA THR A 260 6.31 -33.37 -10.32
C THR A 260 7.80 -33.16 -10.10
N ALA A 261 8.57 -34.25 -10.00
CA ALA A 261 10.02 -34.16 -9.95
C ALA A 261 10.56 -33.69 -11.32
N SER A 262 11.52 -32.79 -11.29
CA SER A 262 12.27 -32.31 -12.44
C SER A 262 13.63 -33.01 -12.51
N ASN A 263 14.21 -33.07 -13.71
CA ASN A 263 15.59 -33.54 -13.89
C ASN A 263 16.63 -32.46 -13.58
N ASP A 264 16.19 -31.25 -13.22
CA ASP A 264 17.06 -30.14 -12.84
C ASP A 264 17.55 -30.31 -11.39
N GLN A 265 18.87 -30.29 -11.19
CA GLN A 265 19.48 -30.48 -9.87
C GLN A 265 19.29 -29.27 -8.94
N LEU A 266 19.18 -28.06 -9.50
CA LEU A 266 19.00 -26.83 -8.73
C LEU A 266 17.52 -26.59 -8.44
N PHE A 267 16.63 -26.98 -9.35
CA PHE A 267 15.19 -26.82 -9.21
C PHE A 267 14.47 -28.17 -9.37
N PRO A 268 14.50 -29.03 -8.34
CA PRO A 268 14.04 -30.41 -8.42
C PRO A 268 12.52 -30.55 -8.56
N TYR A 269 11.74 -29.48 -8.43
CA TYR A 269 10.28 -29.53 -8.54
C TYR A 269 9.78 -28.71 -9.72
N ARG A 270 8.88 -29.30 -10.52
CA ARG A 270 8.04 -28.56 -11.46
C ARG A 270 6.66 -28.41 -10.87
N ILE A 271 6.26 -27.16 -10.64
CA ILE A 271 4.97 -26.77 -10.07
C ILE A 271 4.07 -26.31 -11.21
N GLY A 272 2.84 -26.81 -11.24
CA GLY A 272 1.81 -26.35 -12.18
C GLY A 272 0.66 -25.70 -11.43
N VAL A 273 0.35 -24.48 -11.84
CA VAL A 273 -0.66 -23.60 -11.26
C VAL A 273 -1.75 -23.37 -12.31
N GLU A 274 -3.00 -23.57 -11.95
CA GLU A 274 -4.18 -23.24 -12.77
C GLU A 274 -4.78 -21.94 -12.22
N PHE A 275 -5.11 -20.98 -13.08
CA PHE A 275 -5.71 -19.73 -12.63
C PHE A 275 -7.19 -19.94 -12.21
N ASP A 276 -7.58 -19.33 -11.09
CA ASP A 276 -8.95 -19.32 -10.61
C ASP A 276 -9.69 -18.09 -11.17
N LEU A 277 -10.63 -18.31 -12.10
CA LEU A 277 -11.58 -17.29 -12.59
C LEU A 277 -10.94 -15.96 -13.03
N LEU A 278 -10.12 -16.00 -14.09
CA LEU A 278 -9.63 -14.78 -14.73
C LEU A 278 -10.77 -13.95 -15.31
N THR A 279 -10.61 -12.63 -15.34
CA THR A 279 -11.48 -11.77 -16.16
C THR A 279 -11.12 -11.92 -17.64
N THR A 280 -12.08 -11.62 -18.52
CA THR A 280 -11.83 -11.64 -19.98
C THR A 280 -10.64 -10.76 -20.38
N GLU A 281 -10.44 -9.62 -19.71
CA GLU A 281 -9.32 -8.71 -19.97
C GLU A 281 -7.99 -9.35 -19.57
N GLN A 282 -7.94 -10.04 -18.42
CA GLN A 282 -6.74 -10.76 -17.98
C GLN A 282 -6.39 -11.91 -18.93
N GLU A 283 -7.39 -12.71 -19.34
CA GLU A 283 -7.19 -13.79 -20.32
C GLU A 283 -6.63 -13.27 -21.65
N GLN A 284 -7.17 -12.15 -22.14
CA GLN A 284 -6.73 -11.50 -23.37
C GLN A 284 -5.30 -10.96 -23.23
N SER A 285 -4.98 -10.28 -22.13
CA SER A 285 -3.65 -9.72 -21.88
C SER A 285 -2.58 -10.81 -21.89
N ILE A 286 -2.81 -11.91 -21.16
CA ILE A 286 -1.91 -13.07 -21.15
C ILE A 286 -1.78 -13.65 -22.56
N THR A 287 -2.89 -13.92 -23.25
CA THR A 287 -2.88 -14.54 -24.58
C THR A 287 -2.10 -13.70 -25.59
N LEU A 288 -2.31 -12.39 -25.61
CA LEU A 288 -1.64 -11.46 -26.53
C LEU A 288 -0.14 -11.37 -26.22
N PHE A 289 0.23 -11.33 -24.94
CA PHE A 289 1.63 -11.34 -24.52
C PHE A 289 2.35 -12.60 -25.02
N GLU A 290 1.75 -13.78 -24.81
CA GLU A 290 2.32 -15.04 -25.28
C GLU A 290 2.50 -15.07 -26.80
N GLN A 291 1.46 -14.68 -27.55
CA GLN A 291 1.51 -14.63 -29.01
C GLN A 291 2.58 -13.66 -29.51
N HIS A 292 2.73 -12.50 -28.85
CA HIS A 292 3.74 -11.53 -29.21
C HIS A 292 5.15 -12.08 -29.00
N LYS A 293 5.40 -12.76 -27.87
CA LYS A 293 6.68 -13.42 -27.59
C LYS A 293 6.97 -14.55 -28.57
N GLU A 294 5.97 -15.39 -28.85
CA GLU A 294 6.07 -16.46 -29.84
C GLU A 294 6.47 -15.93 -31.23
N LEU A 295 5.85 -14.83 -31.67
CA LEU A 295 6.19 -14.18 -32.93
C LEU A 295 7.60 -13.57 -32.93
N GLN A 296 8.01 -12.91 -31.84
CA GLN A 296 9.35 -12.32 -31.72
C GLN A 296 10.43 -13.38 -31.86
N ASP A 297 10.31 -14.49 -31.12
CA ASP A 297 11.30 -15.57 -31.15
C ASP A 297 11.30 -16.29 -32.51
N ALA A 298 10.12 -16.47 -33.11
CA ALA A 298 10.01 -17.02 -34.47
C ALA A 298 10.74 -16.13 -35.49
N MET A 299 10.60 -14.80 -35.41
CA MET A 299 11.27 -13.87 -36.32
C MET A 299 12.80 -13.87 -36.19
N VAL A 300 13.33 -14.09 -34.99
CA VAL A 300 14.79 -14.23 -34.77
C VAL A 300 15.32 -15.56 -35.34
N SER A 301 14.48 -16.59 -35.36
CA SER A 301 14.85 -17.93 -35.85
C SER A 301 14.88 -18.08 -37.38
N VAL A 302 14.35 -17.09 -38.12
CA VAL A 302 14.37 -17.08 -39.59
C VAL A 302 15.60 -16.29 -40.07
N PRO A 303 16.61 -16.94 -40.67
CA PRO A 303 17.75 -16.22 -41.26
C PRO A 303 17.26 -15.36 -42.43
N ILE A 304 17.69 -14.09 -42.45
CA ILE A 304 17.50 -13.15 -43.57
C ILE A 304 18.39 -13.56 -44.75
#